data_AF-A0A1A8EFI3-F1
#
_entry.id   AF-A0A1A8EFI3-F1
#
_cell.length_a   1.000
_cell.length_b   1.000
_cell.length_c   1.000
_cell.angle_alpha   90.00
_cell.angle_beta   90.00
_cell.angle_gamma   90.00
#
_symmetry.space_group_name_H-M   'P 1'
#
loop_
_entity.id
_entity.type
_entity.pdbx_description
1 polymer ?
#
loop_
_entity_poly.entity_id
_entity_poly.type
_entity_poly.pdbx_seq_one_letter_code
_entity_poly.pdbx_strand_id
1 'polypeptide(L)'
;YQYDPGLLGVAHEWNQSRANNALNDGRSPVIIDNTNLQAWEMKPYVKMALERGYKVDFCEPETSWKFDPLELEKRNKHGVPQEKIKQMMDRFSSPVSIDIIMSSEEPAHVNQRRWSEQQQNRKKPRFY
;
A
#
# COMPACT_ATOMS: atom_id res chain seq x y z
N TYR A 1 -8.46 6.96 -13.54
CA TYR A 1 -8.01 5.79 -12.73
C TYR A 1 -9.14 4.79 -12.73
N GLN A 2 -8.89 3.56 -13.19
CA GLN A 2 -9.85 2.46 -13.11
C GLN A 2 -9.28 1.44 -12.12
N TYR A 3 -10.01 1.20 -11.03
CA TYR A 3 -9.61 0.23 -10.03
C TYR A 3 -9.95 -1.18 -10.53
N ASP A 4 -8.93 -2.02 -10.70
CA ASP A 4 -9.09 -3.43 -11.01
C ASP A 4 -8.48 -4.27 -9.86
N PRO A 5 -9.31 -4.96 -9.07
CA PRO A 5 -8.84 -5.85 -8.02
C PRO A 5 -7.87 -6.94 -8.51
N GLY A 6 -7.96 -7.38 -9.77
CA GLY A 6 -7.09 -8.40 -10.36
C GLY A 6 -5.70 -7.86 -10.74
N LEU A 7 -5.49 -6.55 -10.71
CA LEU A 7 -4.20 -5.90 -10.97
C LEU A 7 -3.51 -5.43 -9.69
N LEU A 8 -4.10 -5.68 -8.51
CA LEU A 8 -3.56 -5.25 -7.23
C LEU A 8 -2.14 -5.79 -6.99
N GLY A 9 -1.92 -7.09 -7.20
CA GLY A 9 -0.59 -7.70 -7.03
C GLY A 9 0.47 -7.05 -7.91
N VAL A 10 0.14 -6.79 -9.18
CA VAL A 10 1.03 -6.13 -10.15
C VAL A 10 1.30 -4.68 -9.75
N ALA A 11 0.28 -3.95 -9.28
CA ALA A 11 0.42 -2.58 -8.81
C ALA A 11 1.31 -2.48 -7.57
N HIS A 12 1.19 -3.43 -6.63
CA HIS A 12 2.08 -3.51 -5.46
C HIS A 12 3.53 -3.76 -5.87
N GLU A 13 3.79 -4.73 -6.75
CA GLU A 13 5.14 -5.02 -7.25
C GLU A 13 5.75 -3.84 -7.99
N TRP A 14 4.94 -3.16 -8.81
CA TRP A 14 5.38 -1.98 -9.56
C TRP A 14 5.78 -0.82 -8.64
N ASN A 15 4.96 -0.49 -7.64
CA ASN A 15 5.27 0.58 -6.69
C ASN A 15 6.50 0.24 -5.82
N GLN A 16 6.61 -1.00 -5.37
CA GLN A 16 7.79 -1.46 -4.61
C GLN A 16 9.07 -1.37 -5.46
N SER A 17 9.03 -1.77 -6.73
CA SER A 17 10.18 -1.67 -7.65
C SER A 17 10.61 -0.22 -7.87
N ARG A 18 9.66 0.70 -8.07
CA ARG A 18 9.96 2.14 -8.22
C ARG A 18 10.59 2.73 -6.97
N ALA A 19 10.07 2.40 -5.80
CA ALA A 19 10.64 2.82 -4.53
C ALA A 19 12.07 2.26 -4.35
N ASN A 20 12.26 0.97 -4.62
CA ASN A 20 13.58 0.32 -4.55
C ASN A 20 14.61 1.01 -5.44
N ASN A 21 14.24 1.32 -6.69
CA ASN A 21 15.13 1.99 -7.64
C ASN A 21 15.47 3.42 -7.17
N ALA A 22 14.48 4.18 -6.71
CA ALA A 22 14.72 5.53 -6.21
C ALA A 22 15.64 5.56 -4.98
N LEU A 23 15.48 4.59 -4.07
CA LEU A 23 16.35 4.44 -2.91
C LEU A 23 17.76 3.96 -3.28
N ASN A 24 17.89 3.05 -4.26
CA ASN A 24 19.20 2.63 -4.79
C ASN A 24 19.96 3.78 -5.47
N ASP A 25 19.24 4.64 -6.17
CA ASP A 25 19.79 5.85 -6.80
C ASP A 25 20.21 6.92 -5.78
N GLY A 26 19.98 6.71 -4.48
CA GLY A 26 20.30 7.70 -3.44
C GLY A 26 19.38 8.93 -3.44
N ARG A 27 18.20 8.86 -4.08
CA ARG A 27 17.27 10.01 -4.15
C ARG A 27 16.69 10.33 -2.78
N SER A 28 16.50 11.60 -2.47
CA SER A 28 15.86 12.05 -1.24
C SER A 28 15.13 13.39 -1.45
N PRO A 29 13.87 13.56 -0.97
CA PRO A 29 13.05 12.53 -0.33
C PRO A 29 12.44 11.55 -1.35
N VAL A 30 12.10 10.33 -0.90
CA VAL A 30 11.25 9.38 -1.64
C VAL A 30 9.89 9.33 -0.95
N ILE A 31 8.84 9.78 -1.64
CA ILE A 31 7.47 9.83 -1.10
C ILE A 31 6.70 8.61 -1.58
N ILE A 32 6.16 7.82 -0.64
CA ILE A 32 5.31 6.67 -0.92
C ILE A 32 3.84 7.09 -0.74
N ASP A 33 3.24 7.62 -1.80
CA ASP A 33 1.83 8.02 -1.83
C ASP A 33 0.95 6.83 -2.26
N ASN A 34 0.70 5.91 -1.33
CA ASN A 34 -0.20 4.78 -1.50
C ASN A 34 -1.12 4.69 -0.28
N THR A 35 -2.25 3.97 -0.40
CA THR A 35 -3.27 3.92 0.66
C THR A 35 -2.72 3.36 1.97
N ASN A 36 -1.88 2.32 1.92
CA ASN A 36 -1.13 1.79 3.07
C ASN A 36 -1.95 1.74 4.38
N LEU A 37 -3.14 1.16 4.31
CA LEU A 37 -4.08 1.14 5.44
C LEU A 37 -3.55 0.29 6.59
N GLN A 38 -2.84 -0.80 6.28
CA GLN A 38 -2.37 -1.76 7.25
C GLN A 38 -0.84 -1.75 7.36
N ALA A 39 -0.33 -1.97 8.58
CA ALA A 39 1.11 -1.97 8.86
C ALA A 39 1.92 -2.88 7.91
N TRP A 40 1.39 -4.06 7.56
CA TRP A 40 2.08 -4.99 6.65
C TRP A 40 2.23 -4.46 5.22
N GLU A 41 1.32 -3.58 4.76
CA GLU A 41 1.41 -2.97 3.43
C GLU A 41 2.59 -1.98 3.34
N MET A 42 2.95 -1.36 4.47
CA MET A 42 4.09 -0.43 4.58
C MET A 42 5.43 -1.13 4.74
N LYS A 43 5.44 -2.34 5.33
CA LYS A 43 6.64 -3.11 5.65
C LYS A 43 7.69 -3.21 4.53
N PRO A 44 7.36 -3.51 3.24
CA PRO A 44 8.38 -3.58 2.19
C PRO A 44 9.10 -2.24 1.99
N TYR A 45 8.39 -1.11 2.06
CA TYR A 45 9.00 0.21 1.88
C TYR A 45 9.91 0.59 3.05
N VAL A 46 9.43 0.38 4.28
CA VAL A 46 10.21 0.65 5.50
C VAL A 46 11.47 -0.20 5.52
N LYS A 47 11.36 -1.50 5.23
CA LYS A 47 12.50 -2.41 5.15
C LYS A 47 13.55 -1.92 4.14
N MET A 48 13.13 -1.59 2.91
CA MET A 48 14.05 -1.10 1.87
C MET A 48 14.76 0.20 2.26
N ALA A 49 14.07 1.11 2.95
CA ALA A 49 14.63 2.36 3.42
C ALA A 49 15.69 2.14 4.52
N LEU A 50 15.36 1.32 5.53
CA LEU A 50 16.26 1.01 6.64
C LEU A 50 17.55 0.30 6.17
N GLU A 51 17.43 -0.66 5.26
CA GLU A 51 18.58 -1.37 4.66
C GLU A 51 19.57 -0.42 3.94
N ARG A 52 19.10 0.76 3.54
CA ARG A 52 19.90 1.78 2.83
C ARG A 52 20.26 2.98 3.70
N GLY A 53 20.00 2.90 5.01
CA GLY A 53 20.32 3.96 5.96
C GLY A 53 19.42 5.20 5.85
N TYR A 54 18.24 5.09 5.23
CA TYR A 54 17.29 6.19 5.20
C TYR A 54 16.55 6.31 6.52
N LYS A 55 16.27 7.56 6.92
CA LYS A 55 15.26 7.85 7.94
C LYS A 55 13.86 7.70 7.33
N VAL A 56 12.95 7.12 8.10
CA VAL A 56 11.54 6.97 7.72
C VAL A 56 10.68 7.85 8.61
N ASP A 57 9.87 8.72 8.00
CA ASP A 57 8.88 9.56 8.67
C ASP A 57 7.48 9.17 8.19
N PHE A 58 6.53 9.10 9.12
CA PHE A 58 5.12 8.79 8.84
C PHE A 58 4.31 10.09 8.90
N CYS A 59 3.60 10.40 7.81
CA CYS A 59 2.80 11.61 7.69
C CYS A 59 1.33 11.26 7.51
N GLU A 60 0.51 11.65 8.48
CA GLU A 60 -0.95 11.58 8.37
C GLU A 60 -1.54 12.98 8.10
N PRO A 61 -2.70 13.08 7.42
CA PRO A 61 -3.40 14.35 7.28
C PRO A 61 -3.89 14.85 8.64
N GLU A 62 -3.51 16.06 9.03
CA GLU A 62 -4.01 16.72 10.25
C GLU A 62 -5.31 17.47 9.99
N THR A 63 -6.28 16.76 9.41
CA THR A 63 -7.59 17.30 9.06
C THR A 63 -8.65 16.81 10.04
N SER A 64 -9.56 17.69 10.46
CA SER A 64 -10.66 17.34 11.37
C SER A 64 -11.59 16.24 10.84
N TRP A 65 -11.62 16.04 9.52
CA TRP A 65 -12.46 15.06 8.84
C TRP A 65 -11.74 13.74 8.50
N LYS A 66 -10.49 13.52 8.95
CA LYS A 66 -9.69 12.34 8.57
C LYS A 66 -10.33 11.00 8.95
N PHE A 67 -11.26 11.02 9.91
CA PHE A 67 -12.02 9.86 10.36
C PHE A 67 -13.54 10.03 10.18
N ASP A 68 -13.99 10.92 9.29
CA ASP A 68 -15.41 11.08 8.98
C ASP A 68 -15.74 10.43 7.63
N PRO A 69 -16.43 9.26 7.61
CA PRO A 69 -16.78 8.58 6.37
C PRO A 69 -17.60 9.42 5.38
N LEU A 70 -18.47 10.32 5.87
CA LEU A 70 -19.29 11.16 5.01
C LEU A 70 -18.44 12.23 4.32
N GLU A 71 -17.52 12.85 5.07
CA GLU A 71 -16.64 13.87 4.51
C GLU A 71 -15.57 13.26 3.59
N LEU A 72 -15.11 12.03 3.88
CA LEU A 72 -14.23 11.24 3.02
C LEU A 72 -14.93 10.80 1.74
N GLU A 73 -16.20 10.40 1.79
CA GLU A 73 -16.99 10.06 0.59
C GLU A 73 -17.10 11.27 -0.34
N LYS A 74 -17.49 12.44 0.20
CA LYS A 74 -17.62 13.69 -0.57
C LYS A 74 -16.32 14.15 -1.23
N ARG A 75 -15.17 13.90 -0.59
CA ARG A 75 -13.85 14.41 -1.02
C ARG A 75 -13.06 13.43 -1.90
N ASN A 76 -13.39 12.14 -1.88
CA ASN A 76 -12.60 11.18 -2.62
C ASN A 76 -12.84 11.30 -4.14
N LYS A 77 -11.76 11.24 -4.91
CA LYS A 77 -11.80 11.39 -6.37
C LYS A 77 -12.15 10.10 -7.11
N HIS A 78 -12.33 9.00 -6.38
CA HIS A 78 -12.47 7.65 -6.95
C HIS A 78 -13.88 7.09 -6.83
N GLY A 79 -14.83 7.86 -6.28
CA GLY A 79 -16.21 7.42 -6.05
C GLY A 79 -16.31 6.25 -5.06
N VAL A 80 -15.38 6.17 -4.10
CA VAL A 80 -15.42 5.14 -3.06
C VAL A 80 -16.62 5.43 -2.16
N PRO A 81 -17.60 4.50 -2.05
CA PRO A 81 -18.80 4.75 -1.27
C PRO A 81 -18.51 4.72 0.23
N GLN A 82 -19.34 5.41 1.02
CA GLN A 82 -19.21 5.51 2.48
C GLN A 82 -19.03 4.13 3.15
N GLU A 83 -19.79 3.14 2.72
CA GLU A 83 -19.74 1.78 3.28
C GLU A 83 -18.36 1.14 3.08
N LYS A 84 -17.74 1.37 1.91
CA LYS A 84 -16.39 0.87 1.65
C LYS A 84 -15.35 1.63 2.47
N ILE A 85 -15.53 2.93 2.68
CA ILE A 85 -14.67 3.75 3.53
C ILE A 85 -14.71 3.24 4.98
N LYS A 86 -15.90 2.93 5.52
CA LYS A 86 -16.02 2.32 6.87
C LYS A 86 -15.21 1.01 6.97
N GLN A 87 -15.36 0.11 6.00
CA GLN A 87 -14.57 -1.13 5.94
C GLN A 87 -13.05 -0.90 5.80
N MET A 88 -12.63 0.21 5.18
CA MET A 88 -11.23 0.61 5.11
C MET A 88 -10.74 1.13 6.46
N MET A 89 -11.56 1.93 7.15
CA MET A 89 -11.28 2.45 8.48
C MET A 89 -11.20 1.36 9.55
N ASP A 90 -12.08 0.36 9.51
CA ASP A 90 -12.04 -0.78 10.45
C ASP A 90 -10.71 -1.57 10.40
N ARG A 91 -10.01 -1.47 9.27
CA ARG A 91 -8.73 -2.13 9.02
C ARG A 91 -7.54 -1.18 9.14
N PHE A 92 -7.78 0.11 9.40
CA PHE A 92 -6.73 1.11 9.45
C PHE A 92 -5.84 0.89 10.68
N SER A 93 -4.54 0.72 10.46
CA SER A 93 -3.55 0.58 11.53
C SER A 93 -3.15 1.95 12.03
N SER A 94 -3.47 2.26 13.29
CA SER A 94 -3.00 3.47 13.97
C SER A 94 -2.89 3.23 15.49
N PRO A 95 -1.82 3.72 16.17
CA PRO A 95 -0.66 4.41 15.59
C PRO A 95 0.26 3.43 14.84
N VAL A 96 1.07 3.97 13.92
CA VAL A 96 2.13 3.22 13.22
C VAL A 96 3.50 3.64 13.71
N SER A 97 4.40 2.67 13.82
CA SER A 97 5.82 2.88 14.14
C SER A 97 6.68 1.90 13.35
N ILE A 98 7.99 2.15 13.29
CA ILE A 98 8.93 1.22 12.65
C ILE A 98 8.80 -0.17 13.27
N ASP A 99 8.74 -0.28 14.60
CA ASP A 99 8.64 -1.57 15.29
C ASP A 99 7.33 -2.30 14.98
N ILE A 100 6.19 -1.59 15.00
CA ILE A 100 4.87 -2.16 14.67
C ILE A 100 4.87 -2.67 13.22
N ILE A 101 5.44 -1.89 12.30
CA ILE A 101 5.49 -2.26 10.88
C ILE A 101 6.43 -3.45 10.67
N MET A 102 7.61 -3.46 11.27
CA MET A 102 8.59 -4.53 11.10
C MET A 102 8.13 -5.84 11.75
N SER A 103 7.29 -5.79 12.79
CA SER A 103 6.66 -6.96 13.42
C SER A 103 5.37 -7.44 12.73
N SER A 104 4.77 -6.62 11.86
CA SER A 104 3.52 -6.98 11.17
C SER A 104 3.67 -8.12 10.15
N GLU A 105 2.59 -8.86 9.91
CA GLU A 105 2.54 -9.98 8.96
C GLU A 105 1.44 -9.80 7.92
N GLU A 106 1.73 -10.20 6.68
CA GLU A 106 0.74 -10.22 5.61
C GLU A 106 -0.30 -11.34 5.87
N PRO A 107 -1.61 -11.04 5.86
CA PRO A 107 -2.63 -12.05 6.10
C PRO A 107 -2.59 -13.20 5.07
N ALA A 108 -2.81 -14.44 5.53
CA ALA A 108 -2.72 -15.64 4.70
C ALA A 108 -3.60 -15.59 3.44
N HIS A 109 -4.79 -14.98 3.51
CA HIS A 109 -5.70 -14.86 2.36
C HIS A 109 -5.18 -13.93 1.27
N VAL A 110 -4.38 -12.91 1.62
CA VAL A 110 -3.71 -12.02 0.65
C VAL A 110 -2.62 -12.79 -0.07
N ASN A 111 -1.81 -13.51 0.70
CA ASN A 111 -0.75 -14.35 0.18
C ASN A 111 -1.30 -15.39 -0.81
N GLN A 112 -2.32 -16.17 -0.41
CA GLN A 112 -2.98 -17.17 -1.28
C GLN A 112 -3.51 -16.58 -2.60
N ARG A 113 -4.11 -15.39 -2.54
CA ARG A 113 -4.59 -14.68 -3.74
C ARG A 113 -3.43 -14.31 -4.67
N ARG A 114 -2.33 -13.83 -4.13
CA ARG A 114 -1.14 -13.47 -4.91
C ARG A 114 -0.54 -14.67 -5.65
N TRP A 115 -0.46 -15.83 -4.98
CA TRP A 115 0.02 -17.06 -5.61
C TRP A 115 -0.86 -17.52 -6.77
N SER A 116 -2.18 -17.43 -6.64
CA SER A 116 -3.10 -17.85 -7.70
C SER A 116 -3.01 -16.92 -8.92
N GLU A 117 -2.88 -15.62 -8.70
CA GLU A 117 -2.67 -14.61 -9.76
C GLU A 117 -1.35 -14.86 -10.52
N GLN A 118 -0.25 -15.15 -9.80
CA GLN A 118 1.05 -15.46 -10.42
C GLN A 118 1.02 -16.75 -11.26
N GLN A 119 0.32 -17.79 -10.81
CA GLN A 119 0.18 -19.03 -11.58
C GLN A 119 -0.64 -18.84 -12.87
N GLN A 120 -1.69 -18.03 -12.83
CA GLN A 120 -2.49 -17.72 -14.01
C GLN A 120 -1.69 -16.89 -15.03
N ASN A 121 -0.88 -15.94 -14.57
CA ASN A 121 -0.09 -15.09 -15.47
C ASN A 121 1.04 -15.88 -16.17
N ARG A 122 1.61 -16.89 -15.50
CA ARG A 122 2.60 -17.82 -16.11
C ARG A 122 2.00 -18.73 -17.20
N LYS A 123 0.68 -18.92 -17.22
CA LYS A 123 -0.02 -19.75 -18.20
C LYS A 123 -0.54 -18.98 -19.42
N LYS A 124 -0.44 -17.65 -19.45
CA LYS A 124 -0.83 -16.86 -20.62
C LYS A 124 0.24 -16.98 -21.72
N PRO A 125 -0.13 -17.30 -22.98
CA PRO A 125 0.83 -17.33 -24.08
C PRO A 125 1.39 -15.93 -24.28
N ARG A 126 2.72 -15.81 -24.38
CA ARG A 126 3.35 -14.60 -24.90
C ARG A 126 3.08 -14.55 -26.40
N PHE A 127 2.08 -13.78 -26.80
CA PHE A 127 1.96 -13.36 -28.19
C PHE A 127 3.05 -12.31 -28.42
N TYR A 128 4.01 -12.66 -29.28
CA TYR A 128 5.05 -11.77 -29.80
C TYR A 128 4.50 -10.95 -30.96
#